data_AF-A0A4Y9Z8R7-F1
#
_entry.id   AF-A0A4Y9Z8R7-F1
#
_cell.length_a   1.000
_cell.length_b   1.000
_cell.length_c   1.000
_cell.angle_alpha   90.00
_cell.angle_beta   90.00
_cell.angle_gamma   90.00
#
_symmetry.space_group_name_H-M   'P 1'
#
loop_
_entity.id
_entity.type
_entity.pdbx_description
1 polymer ?
#
loop_
_entity_poly.entity_id
_entity_poly.type
_entity_poly.pdbx_seq_one_letter_code
_entity_poly.pdbx_strand_id
1 'polypeptide(L)'
;LQDPRAHHQARAVPPRRPRRRARESRRSRAANRPRTPRSGSLLCAPLLRGSDAAELVAREFAELSKAVCPELEDMERLWTDRVGRTERDMNSECSQRLQKQRASFWKDIEAEEAKREAALAECRREHQAALKELSGQYEKAFEEMRVQFERACEEGEQRRVRDLASLQAQFEQEAAVWNGKYQSETAAANDRVSAEMASRLQAEEELASSRAASSKLQGDLESAQAQILKIQKEVLDEARKREAEDAARKEKEGRREKEDEERAQDRLLQKEEMTRERTLFQARLDAKQEQLDSALEQVSGLKVSLQRKKEQYRTLLNDTNSSEARITELSDDLSYAESTQRKAEAKQKAAESNLKTAVEERKTAEKLLREVEKKYRTCERDMMSAKLAQGMAEDERKNVQRQLDDALFRHKVELAEKHMAIDRLRKQLAVAKTSSGSSSGGAGGAEVHRRMHDSLWAYISGSPLKFNMIGWPVTNGAKSLEDLTPSAIRIFVLDSRYAQGKSDRDRVREAIRTWHPDKFNQRLAGRIAEEDRASIKEGVDIVSKCLNASPHLMDYGPPLRGINLELAKQEFSGGLRTRPQALARRLCHHAENKERRRMEI
;
A
#
# COMPACT_ATOMS: atom_id res chain seq x y z
N LEU A 1 -8.81 2.89 -40.78
CA LEU A 1 -10.14 3.50 -40.57
C LEU A 1 -10.09 4.18 -39.20
N GLN A 2 -9.65 5.45 -39.18
CA GLN A 2 -10.42 6.64 -38.75
C GLN A 2 -10.84 6.52 -37.27
N ASP A 3 -10.27 7.27 -36.32
CA ASP A 3 -10.29 8.74 -36.21
C ASP A 3 -9.22 9.26 -35.19
N PRO A 4 -8.53 10.40 -35.44
CA PRO A 4 -7.55 10.99 -34.52
C PRO A 4 -8.03 12.33 -33.92
N ARG A 5 -7.85 12.54 -32.60
CA ARG A 5 -7.59 13.84 -31.94
C ARG A 5 -7.71 13.69 -30.41
N ALA A 6 -6.64 14.03 -29.67
CA ALA A 6 -6.60 15.22 -28.82
C ALA A 6 -5.50 15.14 -27.72
N HIS A 7 -4.73 16.24 -27.64
CA HIS A 7 -3.97 16.74 -26.50
C HIS A 7 -2.66 16.07 -26.07
N HIS A 8 -1.57 16.45 -26.77
CA HIS A 8 -0.27 16.65 -26.11
C HIS A 8 0.11 18.14 -26.14
N GLN A 9 -0.06 18.82 -25.01
CA GLN A 9 0.73 19.99 -24.66
C GLN A 9 1.99 19.50 -23.95
N ALA A 10 3.13 19.48 -24.66
CA ALA A 10 4.43 19.36 -24.04
C ALA A 10 5.23 20.63 -24.37
N ARG A 11 5.44 21.47 -23.35
CA ARG A 11 6.40 22.58 -23.36
C ARG A 11 7.79 22.00 -23.54
N ALA A 12 8.37 22.17 -24.73
CA ALA A 12 9.79 21.98 -24.95
C ALA A 12 10.57 23.15 -24.31
N VAL A 13 11.34 22.85 -23.28
CA VAL A 13 12.40 23.73 -22.75
C VAL A 13 13.64 23.48 -23.61
N PRO A 14 14.22 24.49 -24.28
CA PRO A 14 15.46 24.27 -25.03
C PRO A 14 16.68 24.23 -24.08
N PRO A 15 17.68 23.37 -24.34
CA PRO A 15 18.90 23.34 -23.55
C PRO A 15 19.75 24.59 -23.84
N ARG A 16 20.15 25.26 -22.76
CA ARG A 16 21.09 26.38 -22.75
C ARG A 16 22.43 25.96 -23.34
N ARG A 17 22.84 26.62 -24.43
CA ARG A 17 24.20 26.52 -24.99
C ARG A 17 25.24 27.13 -24.02
N PRO A 18 26.46 26.59 -23.94
CA PRO A 18 27.53 27.15 -23.13
C PRO A 18 28.14 28.37 -23.83
N ARG A 19 28.31 29.44 -23.04
CA ARG A 19 29.06 30.66 -23.39
C ARG A 19 30.53 30.30 -23.67
N ARG A 20 30.97 30.40 -24.93
CA ARG A 20 32.38 30.47 -25.27
C ARG A 20 32.84 31.93 -25.32
N ARG A 21 33.87 32.23 -24.53
CA ARG A 21 34.71 33.43 -24.60
C ARG A 21 35.71 33.29 -25.76
N ALA A 22 35.89 34.37 -26.52
CA ALA A 22 37.02 34.68 -27.41
C ALA A 22 36.90 36.21 -27.67
N ARG A 23 37.80 37.14 -27.25
CA ARG A 23 39.18 37.41 -27.72
C ARG A 23 39.35 37.01 -29.18
N GLU A 24 39.64 37.85 -30.17
CA GLU A 24 40.40 39.10 -30.27
C GLU A 24 40.12 39.68 -31.68
N SER A 25 40.02 41.00 -31.84
CA SER A 25 41.03 41.82 -32.55
C SER A 25 41.08 41.72 -34.08
N ARG A 26 40.99 42.92 -34.69
CA ARG A 26 41.59 43.40 -35.95
C ARG A 26 40.80 43.37 -37.28
N ARG A 27 40.62 44.63 -37.73
CA ARG A 27 40.94 45.18 -39.06
C ARG A 27 39.85 45.17 -40.12
N SER A 28 39.09 46.27 -40.05
CA SER A 28 38.84 47.18 -41.16
C SER A 28 39.92 47.18 -42.27
N ARG A 29 39.49 46.92 -43.50
CA ARG A 29 40.04 47.55 -44.70
C ARG A 29 39.01 47.50 -45.84
N ALA A 30 38.37 48.64 -46.04
CA ALA A 30 37.69 48.99 -47.26
C ALA A 30 38.73 49.40 -48.33
N ALA A 31 38.60 48.89 -49.54
CA ALA A 31 39.18 49.45 -50.76
C ALA A 31 38.34 48.93 -51.94
N ASN A 32 37.46 49.74 -52.51
CA ASN A 32 37.69 50.69 -53.62
C ASN A 32 38.02 50.03 -54.98
N ARG A 33 36.96 49.95 -55.82
CA ARG A 33 36.90 50.27 -57.27
C ARG A 33 37.69 49.37 -58.27
N PRO A 34 37.43 49.46 -59.61
CA PRO A 34 36.45 50.30 -60.34
C PRO A 34 35.54 49.56 -61.36
N ARG A 35 34.38 50.18 -61.62
CA ARG A 35 33.62 50.09 -62.87
C ARG A 35 34.29 50.98 -63.93
N THR A 36 34.36 50.50 -65.18
CA THR A 36 34.53 51.33 -66.41
C THR A 36 33.84 50.65 -67.60
N PRO A 37 33.51 51.41 -68.67
CA PRO A 37 32.19 51.35 -69.29
C PRO A 37 32.15 50.86 -70.74
N ARG A 38 30.95 50.45 -71.17
CA ARG A 38 30.52 50.30 -72.56
C ARG A 38 30.43 51.68 -73.24
N SER A 39 31.09 51.85 -74.38
CA SER A 39 30.95 53.02 -75.26
C SER A 39 31.10 52.62 -76.73
N GLY A 40 30.19 53.16 -77.57
CA GLY A 40 30.24 53.39 -79.04
C GLY A 40 30.55 52.20 -79.95
N SER A 41 29.73 51.79 -80.93
CA SER A 41 28.98 52.53 -81.95
C SER A 41 29.80 53.63 -82.63
N LEU A 42 30.22 53.41 -83.89
CA LEU A 42 29.85 54.22 -85.08
C LEU A 42 30.89 54.14 -86.23
N LEU A 43 30.35 54.16 -87.47
CA LEU A 43 30.95 54.65 -88.75
C LEU A 43 31.94 53.70 -89.46
N CYS A 44 32.04 53.56 -90.78
CA CYS A 44 31.49 54.20 -91.99
C CYS A 44 31.64 53.15 -93.12
N ALA A 45 30.63 52.87 -93.95
CA ALA A 45 30.32 53.51 -95.24
C ALA A 45 31.37 53.32 -96.38
N PRO A 46 30.93 53.02 -97.62
CA PRO A 46 31.74 52.44 -98.71
C PRO A 46 32.24 53.52 -99.68
N LEU A 47 33.17 53.19 -100.60
CA LEU A 47 33.15 53.58 -102.04
C LEU A 47 34.51 53.37 -102.75
N LEU A 48 34.39 52.95 -104.03
CA LEU A 48 35.27 53.18 -105.18
C LEU A 48 36.65 52.48 -105.18
N ARG A 49 36.81 51.34 -105.90
CA ARG A 49 36.96 51.18 -107.36
C ARG A 49 38.25 51.85 -107.89
N GLY A 50 39.32 51.06 -107.98
CA GLY A 50 40.56 51.33 -108.70
C GLY A 50 41.53 50.16 -108.48
N SER A 51 41.53 49.18 -109.39
CA SER A 51 42.02 47.81 -109.15
C SER A 51 43.55 47.62 -109.13
N ASP A 52 44.36 48.62 -109.47
CA ASP A 52 45.77 48.33 -109.83
C ASP A 52 46.81 48.79 -108.80
N ALA A 53 46.46 49.66 -107.85
CA ALA A 53 47.38 50.09 -106.78
C ALA A 53 47.37 49.14 -105.56
N ALA A 54 46.27 48.43 -105.36
CA ALA A 54 46.11 47.50 -104.25
C ALA A 54 47.00 46.25 -104.42
N GLU A 55 47.23 45.79 -105.65
CA GLU A 55 48.03 44.58 -105.91
C GLU A 55 49.51 44.77 -105.59
N LEU A 56 50.09 45.94 -105.86
CA LEU A 56 51.52 46.20 -105.59
C LEU A 56 51.82 46.28 -104.10
N VAL A 57 50.99 47.01 -103.34
CA VAL A 57 51.12 47.09 -101.88
C VAL A 57 50.85 45.72 -101.24
N ALA A 58 49.86 44.97 -101.73
CA ALA A 58 49.60 43.62 -101.27
C ALA A 58 50.79 42.68 -101.51
N ARG A 59 51.52 42.84 -102.62
CA ARG A 59 52.67 41.98 -102.95
C ARG A 59 53.89 42.26 -102.09
N GLU A 60 54.28 43.52 -101.90
CA GLU A 60 55.42 43.85 -101.03
C GLU A 60 55.12 43.54 -99.56
N PHE A 61 53.90 43.81 -99.10
CA PHE A 61 53.47 43.44 -97.76
C PHE A 61 53.45 41.92 -97.56
N ALA A 62 53.06 41.15 -98.58
CA ALA A 62 53.09 39.69 -98.54
C ALA A 62 54.52 39.12 -98.47
N GLU A 63 55.48 39.70 -99.19
CA GLU A 63 56.88 39.27 -99.14
C GLU A 63 57.54 39.64 -97.80
N LEU A 64 57.28 40.84 -97.26
CA LEU A 64 57.78 41.24 -95.94
C LEU A 64 57.13 40.41 -94.82
N SER A 65 55.82 40.14 -94.92
CA SER A 65 55.11 39.24 -94.02
C SER A 65 55.69 37.83 -94.09
N LYS A 66 55.99 37.29 -95.28
CA LYS A 66 56.65 35.98 -95.41
C LYS A 66 58.03 35.91 -94.75
N ALA A 67 58.81 36.98 -94.78
CA ALA A 67 60.15 36.99 -94.19
C ALA A 67 60.10 37.14 -92.66
N VAL A 68 59.20 37.98 -92.13
CA VAL A 68 59.18 38.34 -90.71
C VAL A 68 58.25 37.42 -89.88
N CYS A 69 57.18 36.89 -90.47
CA CYS A 69 56.25 36.00 -89.76
C CYS A 69 56.93 34.76 -89.15
N PRO A 70 57.86 34.05 -89.82
CA PRO A 70 58.52 32.90 -89.22
C PRO A 70 59.35 33.24 -87.96
N GLU A 71 60.07 34.37 -87.96
CA GLU A 71 60.86 34.78 -86.79
C GLU A 71 59.99 35.27 -85.64
N LEU A 72 58.89 35.97 -85.94
CA LEU A 72 57.90 36.35 -84.95
C LEU A 72 57.21 35.12 -84.34
N GLU A 73 56.84 34.14 -85.17
CA GLU A 73 56.27 32.87 -84.71
C GLU A 73 57.24 32.10 -83.83
N ASP A 74 58.53 32.04 -84.18
CA ASP A 74 59.55 31.36 -83.39
C ASP A 74 59.85 32.09 -82.06
N MET A 75 59.88 33.42 -82.05
CA MET A 75 59.98 34.18 -80.80
C MET A 75 58.74 34.03 -79.92
N GLU A 76 57.54 34.06 -80.51
CA GLU A 76 56.28 33.84 -79.80
C GLU A 76 56.24 32.42 -79.20
N ARG A 77 56.71 31.40 -79.94
CA ARG A 77 56.87 30.05 -79.42
C ARG A 77 57.85 29.98 -78.26
N LEU A 78 59.05 30.56 -78.38
CA LEU A 78 60.06 30.54 -77.32
C LEU A 78 59.59 31.30 -76.06
N TRP A 79 58.90 32.42 -76.25
CA TRP A 79 58.33 33.18 -75.15
C TRP A 79 57.20 32.41 -74.46
N THR A 80 56.28 31.83 -75.22
CA THR A 80 55.21 30.97 -74.70
C THR A 80 55.77 29.77 -73.95
N ASP A 81 56.83 29.15 -74.46
CA ASP A 81 57.52 28.03 -73.81
C ASP A 81 58.23 28.44 -72.51
N ARG A 82 58.84 29.63 -72.48
CA ARG A 82 59.54 30.14 -71.30
C ARG A 82 58.55 30.54 -70.21
N VAL A 83 57.52 31.32 -70.56
CA VAL A 83 56.43 31.69 -69.65
C VAL A 83 55.73 30.45 -69.15
N GLY A 84 55.38 29.52 -70.05
CA GLY A 84 54.74 28.25 -69.69
C GLY A 84 55.60 27.33 -68.83
N ARG A 85 56.95 27.38 -68.92
CA ARG A 85 57.84 26.69 -67.97
C ARG A 85 57.82 27.35 -66.60
N THR A 86 58.00 28.67 -66.54
CA THR A 86 57.98 29.39 -65.26
C THR A 86 56.63 29.29 -64.54
N GLU A 87 55.51 29.33 -65.27
CA GLU A 87 54.18 29.12 -64.69
C GLU A 87 54.00 27.69 -64.20
N ARG A 88 54.49 26.68 -64.94
CA ARG A 88 54.47 25.28 -64.48
C ARG A 88 55.30 25.07 -63.22
N ASP A 89 56.47 25.69 -63.12
CA ASP A 89 57.34 25.58 -61.95
C ASP A 89 56.71 26.28 -60.73
N MET A 90 56.18 27.51 -60.91
CA MET A 90 55.46 28.20 -59.84
C MET A 90 54.19 27.47 -59.41
N ASN A 91 53.43 26.91 -60.35
CA ASN A 91 52.25 26.10 -60.04
C ASN A 91 52.63 24.79 -59.34
N SER A 92 53.76 24.17 -59.71
CA SER A 92 54.31 23.00 -59.04
C SER A 92 54.72 23.32 -57.60
N GLU A 93 55.47 24.40 -57.37
CA GLU A 93 55.83 24.84 -56.02
C GLU A 93 54.61 25.22 -55.18
N CYS A 94 53.66 25.95 -55.75
CA CYS A 94 52.42 26.33 -55.09
C CYS A 94 51.61 25.08 -54.69
N SER A 95 51.48 24.12 -55.62
CA SER A 95 50.83 22.84 -55.38
C SER A 95 51.54 22.05 -54.27
N GLN A 96 52.86 21.97 -54.29
CA GLN A 96 53.64 21.29 -53.24
C GLN A 96 53.49 21.97 -51.87
N ARG A 97 53.48 23.30 -51.79
CA ARG A 97 53.25 24.03 -50.54
C ARG A 97 51.84 23.78 -50.00
N LEU A 98 50.83 23.80 -50.88
CA LEU A 98 49.45 23.48 -50.50
C LEU A 98 49.32 22.02 -50.06
N GLN A 99 50.00 21.08 -50.71
CA GLN A 99 50.03 19.68 -50.28
C GLN A 99 50.68 19.52 -48.91
N LYS A 100 51.81 20.20 -48.65
CA LYS A 100 52.46 20.19 -47.33
C LYS A 100 51.57 20.80 -46.25
N GLN A 101 50.91 21.91 -46.52
CA GLN A 101 49.96 22.53 -45.59
C GLN A 101 48.74 21.65 -45.33
N ARG A 102 48.22 20.98 -46.37
CA ARG A 102 47.14 19.99 -46.19
C ARG A 102 47.60 18.82 -45.33
N ALA A 103 48.78 18.27 -45.59
CA ALA A 103 49.33 17.17 -44.81
C ALA A 103 49.56 17.55 -43.34
N SER A 104 50.10 18.75 -43.06
CA SER A 104 50.26 19.21 -41.68
C SER A 104 48.92 19.44 -40.98
N PHE A 105 47.95 20.02 -41.68
CA PHE A 105 46.61 20.25 -41.14
C PHE A 105 45.89 18.94 -40.80
N TRP A 106 45.98 17.92 -41.66
CA TRP A 106 45.43 16.60 -41.39
C TRP A 106 46.10 15.93 -40.18
N LYS A 107 47.43 16.05 -40.07
CA LYS A 107 48.17 15.53 -38.91
C LYS A 107 47.73 16.18 -37.60
N ASP A 108 47.46 17.49 -37.61
CA ASP A 108 46.95 18.20 -36.42
C ASP A 108 45.52 17.77 -36.07
N ILE A 109 44.67 17.50 -37.07
CA ILE A 109 43.33 16.94 -36.85
C ILE A 109 43.42 15.56 -36.22
N GLU A 110 44.23 14.66 -36.78
CA GLU A 110 44.43 13.29 -36.26
C GLU A 110 44.95 13.32 -34.82
N ALA A 111 45.88 14.23 -34.50
CA ALA A 111 46.39 14.40 -33.14
C ALA A 111 45.31 14.91 -32.16
N GLU A 112 44.44 15.84 -32.59
CA GLU A 112 43.33 16.31 -31.76
C GLU A 112 42.21 15.26 -31.62
N GLU A 113 41.95 14.47 -32.65
CA GLU A 113 41.02 13.33 -32.56
C GLU A 113 41.54 12.27 -31.59
N ALA A 114 42.82 11.90 -31.66
CA ALA A 114 43.44 10.99 -30.71
C ALA A 114 43.35 11.49 -29.26
N LYS A 115 43.55 12.79 -29.02
CA LYS A 115 43.34 13.39 -27.69
C LYS A 115 41.89 13.30 -27.22
N ARG A 116 40.92 13.55 -28.11
CA ARG A 116 39.49 13.43 -27.77
C ARG A 116 39.12 11.99 -27.47
N GLU A 117 39.62 11.03 -28.23
CA GLU A 117 39.40 9.61 -27.98
C GLU A 117 40.00 9.18 -26.64
N ALA A 118 41.21 9.63 -26.32
CA ALA A 118 41.83 9.37 -25.01
C ALA A 118 40.99 9.96 -23.86
N ALA A 119 40.52 11.21 -23.98
CA ALA A 119 39.67 11.85 -22.97
C ALA A 119 38.30 11.15 -22.82
N LEU A 120 37.71 10.67 -23.93
CA LEU A 120 36.49 9.88 -23.89
C LEU A 120 36.71 8.51 -23.25
N ALA A 121 37.85 7.87 -23.49
CA ALA A 121 38.19 6.60 -22.85
C ALA A 121 38.38 6.76 -21.33
N GLU A 122 39.03 7.85 -20.90
CA GLU A 122 39.17 8.19 -19.47
C GLU A 122 37.81 8.45 -18.82
N CYS A 123 36.96 9.29 -19.44
CA CYS A 123 35.60 9.55 -18.97
C CYS A 123 34.75 8.26 -18.88
N ARG A 124 34.88 7.34 -19.85
CA ARG A 124 34.22 6.02 -19.80
C ARG A 124 34.72 5.18 -18.64
N ARG A 125 36.03 5.18 -18.35
CA ARG A 125 36.61 4.48 -17.20
C ARG A 125 36.09 5.03 -15.88
N GLU A 126 36.06 6.34 -15.72
CA GLU A 126 35.53 7.00 -14.52
C GLU A 126 34.05 6.67 -14.33
N HIS A 127 33.25 6.78 -15.39
CA HIS A 127 31.84 6.41 -15.34
C HIS A 127 31.64 4.94 -14.97
N GLN A 128 32.43 4.03 -15.54
CA GLN A 128 32.35 2.61 -15.22
C GLN A 128 32.79 2.32 -13.78
N ALA A 129 33.79 3.04 -13.26
CA ALA A 129 34.20 2.93 -11.86
C ALA A 129 33.09 3.41 -10.91
N ALA A 130 32.48 4.56 -11.20
CA ALA A 130 31.35 5.08 -10.43
C ALA A 130 30.14 4.14 -10.45
N LEU A 131 29.83 3.51 -11.60
CA LEU A 131 28.77 2.51 -11.69
C LEU A 131 29.06 1.28 -10.83
N LYS A 132 30.32 0.80 -10.81
CA LYS A 132 30.72 -0.34 -9.96
C LYS A 132 30.62 -0.02 -8.47
N GLU A 133 31.03 1.19 -8.09
CA GLU A 133 30.90 1.66 -6.71
C GLU A 133 29.43 1.76 -6.29
N LEU A 134 28.59 2.37 -7.13
CA LEU A 134 27.15 2.48 -6.89
C LEU A 134 26.49 1.10 -6.80
N SER A 135 26.82 0.17 -7.70
CA SER A 135 26.29 -1.20 -7.62
C SER A 135 26.71 -1.91 -6.34
N GLY A 136 27.97 -1.73 -5.90
CA GLY A 136 28.44 -2.31 -4.64
C GLY A 136 27.74 -1.71 -3.41
N GLN A 137 27.44 -0.41 -3.43
CA GLN A 137 26.63 0.23 -2.38
C GLN A 137 25.20 -0.33 -2.34
N TYR A 138 24.57 -0.56 -3.49
CA TYR A 138 23.25 -1.18 -3.56
C TYR A 138 23.27 -2.63 -3.07
N GLU A 139 24.21 -3.45 -3.52
CA GLU A 139 24.36 -4.83 -3.06
C GLU A 139 24.54 -4.91 -1.54
N LYS A 140 25.37 -4.03 -0.98
CA LYS A 140 25.56 -3.92 0.47
C LYS A 140 24.25 -3.54 1.19
N ALA A 141 23.53 -2.53 0.69
CA ALA A 141 22.26 -2.11 1.27
C ALA A 141 21.17 -3.19 1.17
N PHE A 142 21.15 -3.95 0.07
CA PHE A 142 20.26 -5.10 -0.09
C PHE A 142 20.58 -6.21 0.91
N GLU A 143 21.87 -6.52 1.12
CA GLU A 143 22.26 -7.54 2.09
C GLU A 143 21.95 -7.12 3.53
N GLU A 144 22.17 -5.85 3.89
CA GLU A 144 21.75 -5.30 5.19
C GLU A 144 20.23 -5.41 5.40
N MET A 145 19.44 -5.09 4.38
CA MET A 145 17.98 -5.19 4.43
C MET A 145 17.51 -6.65 4.52
N ARG A 146 18.20 -7.57 3.84
CA ARG A 146 17.95 -9.02 3.92
C ARG A 146 18.20 -9.55 5.33
N VAL A 147 19.32 -9.20 5.95
CA VAL A 147 19.66 -9.59 7.32
C VAL A 147 18.62 -9.03 8.32
N GLN A 148 18.16 -7.79 8.13
CA GLN A 148 17.08 -7.23 8.95
C GLN A 148 15.76 -7.98 8.79
N PHE A 149 15.43 -8.37 7.55
CA PHE A 149 14.23 -9.14 7.27
C PHE A 149 14.29 -10.54 7.87
N GLU A 150 15.40 -11.25 7.73
CA GLU A 150 15.62 -12.57 8.34
C GLU A 150 15.49 -12.50 9.86
N ARG A 151 16.10 -11.50 10.51
CA ARG A 151 15.91 -11.25 11.96
C ARG A 151 14.44 -11.01 12.34
N ALA A 152 13.73 -10.19 11.57
CA ALA A 152 12.31 -9.93 11.82
C ALA A 152 11.44 -11.18 11.66
N CYS A 153 11.78 -12.05 10.70
CA CYS A 153 11.15 -13.36 10.54
C CYS A 153 11.40 -14.28 11.74
N GLU A 154 12.66 -14.39 12.19
CA GLU A 154 13.02 -15.17 13.38
C GLU A 154 12.29 -14.68 14.64
N GLU A 155 12.24 -13.36 14.86
CA GLU A 155 11.50 -12.77 15.98
C GLU A 155 9.99 -13.07 15.88
N GLY A 156 9.43 -13.03 14.67
CA GLY A 156 8.04 -13.39 14.40
C GLY A 156 7.75 -14.86 14.70
N GLU A 157 8.65 -15.76 14.29
CA GLU A 157 8.56 -17.19 14.59
C GLU A 157 8.66 -17.47 16.09
N GLN A 158 9.61 -16.83 16.79
CA GLN A 158 9.71 -16.91 18.25
C GLN A 158 8.47 -16.39 18.97
N ARG A 159 7.79 -15.36 18.45
CA ARG A 159 6.49 -14.92 18.99
C ARG A 159 5.42 -16.00 18.79
N ARG A 160 5.30 -16.56 17.59
CA ARG A 160 4.35 -17.65 17.31
C ARG A 160 4.59 -18.87 18.19
N VAL A 161 5.84 -19.28 18.40
CA VAL A 161 6.19 -20.40 19.29
C VAL A 161 5.76 -20.10 20.73
N ARG A 162 5.98 -18.88 21.22
CA ARG A 162 5.49 -18.46 22.56
C ARG A 162 3.97 -18.45 22.65
N ASP A 163 3.29 -17.96 21.64
CA ASP A 163 1.82 -17.92 21.60
C ASP A 163 1.24 -19.35 21.56
N LEU A 164 1.83 -20.24 20.76
CA LEU A 164 1.45 -21.66 20.71
C LEU A 164 1.70 -22.37 22.05
N ALA A 165 2.84 -22.11 22.70
CA ALA A 165 3.11 -22.65 24.03
C ALA A 165 2.09 -22.14 25.08
N SER A 166 1.72 -20.85 24.99
CA SER A 166 0.68 -20.28 25.86
C SER A 166 -0.69 -20.91 25.62
N LEU A 167 -1.07 -21.14 24.36
CA LEU A 167 -2.32 -21.82 24.00
C LEU A 167 -2.32 -23.29 24.45
N GLN A 168 -1.20 -23.99 24.27
CA GLN A 168 -1.05 -25.36 24.76
C GLN A 168 -1.25 -25.43 26.28
N ALA A 169 -0.63 -24.52 27.04
CA ALA A 169 -0.81 -24.46 28.48
C ALA A 169 -2.27 -24.18 28.88
N GLN A 170 -2.99 -23.34 28.13
CA GLN A 170 -4.42 -23.10 28.32
C GLN A 170 -5.24 -24.37 28.06
N PHE A 171 -4.97 -25.09 26.97
CA PHE A 171 -5.65 -26.35 26.66
C PHE A 171 -5.38 -27.42 27.70
N GLU A 172 -4.15 -27.55 28.20
CA GLU A 172 -3.81 -28.48 29.27
C GLU A 172 -4.56 -28.14 30.56
N GLN A 173 -4.70 -26.85 30.88
CA GLN A 173 -5.49 -26.38 32.02
C GLN A 173 -6.99 -26.71 31.85
N GLU A 174 -7.58 -26.43 30.68
CA GLU A 174 -8.98 -26.75 30.38
C GLU A 174 -9.22 -28.26 30.38
N ALA A 175 -8.31 -29.04 29.81
CA ALA A 175 -8.37 -30.50 29.82
C ALA A 175 -8.32 -31.06 31.25
N ALA A 176 -7.50 -30.48 32.14
CA ALA A 176 -7.47 -30.86 33.54
C ALA A 176 -8.82 -30.58 34.23
N VAL A 177 -9.45 -29.44 33.95
CA VAL A 177 -10.79 -29.10 34.47
C VAL A 177 -11.85 -30.08 33.97
N TRP A 178 -11.85 -30.38 32.66
CA TRP A 178 -12.77 -31.34 32.06
C TRP A 178 -12.58 -32.75 32.58
N ASN A 179 -11.33 -33.21 32.73
CA ASN A 179 -11.03 -34.51 33.31
C ASN A 179 -11.54 -34.62 34.75
N GLY A 180 -11.34 -33.58 35.56
CA GLY A 180 -11.91 -33.53 36.91
C GLY A 180 -13.44 -33.63 36.91
N LYS A 181 -14.10 -32.90 36.00
CA LYS A 181 -15.55 -32.96 35.84
C LYS A 181 -16.02 -34.34 35.38
N TYR A 182 -15.39 -34.91 34.37
CA TYR A 182 -15.72 -36.24 33.85
C TYR A 182 -15.56 -37.32 34.92
N GLN A 183 -14.48 -37.27 35.70
CA GLN A 183 -14.28 -38.20 36.83
C GLN A 183 -15.41 -38.08 37.86
N SER A 184 -15.84 -36.86 38.18
CA SER A 184 -16.97 -36.64 39.11
C SER A 184 -18.30 -37.15 38.56
N GLU A 185 -18.58 -36.95 37.27
CA GLU A 185 -19.80 -37.44 36.61
C GLU A 185 -19.79 -38.96 36.47
N THR A 186 -18.63 -39.55 36.16
CA THR A 186 -18.47 -41.00 36.06
C THR A 186 -18.67 -41.67 37.42
N ALA A 187 -18.14 -41.08 38.49
CA ALA A 187 -18.41 -41.55 39.85
C ALA A 187 -19.91 -41.51 40.16
N ALA A 188 -20.59 -40.38 39.88
CA ALA A 188 -22.03 -40.24 40.08
C ALA A 188 -22.86 -41.20 39.21
N ALA A 189 -22.41 -41.51 37.98
CA ALA A 189 -23.07 -42.47 37.11
C ALA A 189 -22.90 -43.91 37.63
N ASN A 190 -21.71 -44.27 38.10
CA ASN A 190 -21.46 -45.58 38.73
C ASN A 190 -22.33 -45.77 39.97
N ASP A 191 -22.53 -44.73 40.77
CA ASP A 191 -23.46 -44.76 41.91
C ASP A 191 -24.91 -45.02 41.45
N ARG A 192 -25.35 -44.38 40.35
CA ARG A 192 -26.68 -44.61 39.77
C ARG A 192 -26.85 -46.02 39.20
N VAL A 193 -25.85 -46.53 38.48
CA VAL A 193 -25.89 -47.89 37.92
C VAL A 193 -25.88 -48.91 39.05
N SER A 194 -25.12 -48.68 40.12
CA SER A 194 -25.15 -49.55 41.30
C SER A 194 -26.54 -49.56 41.94
N ALA A 195 -27.22 -48.40 42.02
CA ALA A 195 -28.60 -48.32 42.49
C ALA A 195 -29.59 -49.01 41.54
N GLU A 196 -29.44 -48.85 40.22
CA GLU A 196 -30.30 -49.50 39.22
C GLU A 196 -30.11 -51.01 39.20
N MET A 197 -28.87 -51.51 39.27
CA MET A 197 -28.58 -52.95 39.34
C MET A 197 -29.21 -53.57 40.60
N ALA A 198 -29.21 -52.85 41.73
CA ALA A 198 -29.95 -53.26 42.91
C ALA A 198 -31.47 -53.36 42.63
N SER A 199 -32.06 -52.42 41.87
CA SER A 199 -33.47 -52.50 41.45
C SER A 199 -33.75 -53.61 40.43
N ARG A 200 -32.82 -53.90 39.52
CA ARG A 200 -32.97 -54.96 38.52
C ARG A 200 -32.90 -56.35 39.13
N LEU A 201 -31.99 -56.56 40.09
CA LEU A 201 -31.96 -57.81 40.85
C LEU A 201 -33.32 -58.08 41.51
N GLN A 202 -33.96 -57.03 42.04
CA GLN A 202 -35.31 -57.12 42.60
C GLN A 202 -36.37 -57.48 41.54
N ALA A 203 -36.29 -56.92 40.32
CA ALA A 203 -37.22 -57.22 39.23
C ALA A 203 -36.97 -58.58 38.54
N GLU A 204 -35.73 -59.06 38.50
CA GLU A 204 -35.39 -60.38 37.96
C GLU A 204 -35.89 -61.51 38.85
N GLU A 205 -35.91 -61.31 40.17
CA GLU A 205 -36.62 -62.21 41.08
C GLU A 205 -38.12 -62.32 40.71
N GLU A 206 -38.75 -61.23 40.27
CA GLU A 206 -40.14 -61.23 39.81
C GLU A 206 -40.33 -61.89 38.42
N LEU A 207 -39.42 -61.67 37.46
CA LEU A 207 -39.52 -62.23 36.11
C LEU A 207 -39.12 -63.71 36.01
N ALA A 208 -38.20 -64.18 36.85
CA ALA A 208 -37.88 -65.60 36.96
C ALA A 208 -39.13 -66.42 37.35
N SER A 209 -40.05 -65.82 38.12
CA SER A 209 -41.37 -66.40 38.41
C SER A 209 -42.27 -66.55 37.17
N SER A 210 -42.06 -65.74 36.12
CA SER A 210 -42.92 -65.70 34.92
C SER A 210 -42.41 -66.60 33.78
N ARG A 211 -41.09 -66.69 33.57
CA ARG A 211 -40.50 -67.47 32.45
C ARG A 211 -40.68 -68.98 32.55
N ALA A 212 -40.91 -69.51 33.75
CA ALA A 212 -41.32 -70.91 33.92
C ALA A 212 -42.60 -71.28 33.14
N ALA A 213 -43.43 -70.29 32.74
CA ALA A 213 -44.69 -70.54 32.04
C ALA A 213 -44.58 -70.66 30.50
N SER A 214 -43.56 -70.09 29.84
CA SER A 214 -43.57 -69.88 28.38
C SER A 214 -42.85 -70.96 27.56
N SER A 215 -41.94 -71.73 28.17
CA SER A 215 -41.15 -72.79 27.50
C SER A 215 -41.99 -73.94 26.90
N LYS A 216 -43.30 -73.96 27.11
CA LYS A 216 -44.20 -75.04 26.66
C LYS A 216 -44.70 -74.88 25.21
N LEU A 217 -44.55 -73.70 24.60
CA LEU A 217 -45.15 -73.39 23.29
C LEU A 217 -44.22 -73.59 22.07
N GLN A 218 -42.91 -73.76 22.27
CA GLN A 218 -41.93 -73.73 21.18
C GLN A 218 -41.72 -75.09 20.46
N GLY A 219 -42.22 -76.19 21.01
CA GLY A 219 -42.05 -77.54 20.44
C GLY A 219 -42.85 -77.82 19.15
N ASP A 220 -43.91 -77.05 18.86
CA ASP A 220 -44.85 -77.39 17.79
C ASP A 220 -44.45 -76.86 16.40
N LEU A 221 -43.46 -75.96 16.31
CA LEU A 221 -43.10 -75.26 15.06
C LEU A 221 -42.15 -76.08 14.15
N GLU A 222 -41.32 -76.94 14.72
CA GLU A 222 -40.23 -77.61 14.00
C GLU A 222 -40.72 -78.78 13.12
N SER A 223 -41.94 -79.28 13.35
CA SER A 223 -42.52 -80.40 12.59
C SER A 223 -42.95 -80.06 11.15
N ALA A 224 -43.08 -78.77 10.79
CA ALA A 224 -43.61 -78.36 9.49
C ALA A 224 -42.56 -78.28 8.37
N GLN A 225 -41.26 -78.16 8.69
CA GLN A 225 -40.21 -77.89 7.70
C GLN A 225 -39.75 -79.11 6.87
N ALA A 226 -40.12 -80.34 7.24
CA ALA A 226 -39.58 -81.56 6.61
C ALA A 226 -40.23 -81.97 5.27
N GLN A 227 -41.39 -81.42 4.87
CA GLN A 227 -42.13 -81.88 3.67
C GLN A 227 -41.64 -81.28 2.33
N ILE A 228 -40.86 -80.20 2.35
CA ILE A 228 -40.56 -79.40 1.14
C ILE A 228 -39.46 -80.01 0.25
N LEU A 229 -38.60 -80.90 0.77
CA LEU A 229 -37.41 -81.40 0.07
C LEU A 229 -37.62 -82.58 -0.90
N LYS A 230 -38.85 -83.11 -1.03
CA LYS A 230 -39.12 -84.35 -1.80
C LYS A 230 -39.36 -84.14 -3.30
N ILE A 231 -39.64 -82.92 -3.75
CA ILE A 231 -40.16 -82.65 -5.12
C ILE A 231 -39.04 -82.41 -6.17
N GLN A 232 -37.79 -82.14 -5.78
CA GLN A 232 -36.77 -81.64 -6.71
C GLN A 232 -35.97 -82.71 -7.49
N LYS A 233 -36.28 -84.01 -7.39
CA LYS A 233 -35.37 -85.09 -7.83
C LYS A 233 -35.66 -85.75 -9.21
N GLU A 234 -36.79 -85.49 -9.87
CA GLU A 234 -37.22 -86.30 -11.04
C GLU A 234 -37.01 -85.67 -12.45
N VAL A 235 -36.33 -84.52 -12.59
CA VAL A 235 -36.32 -83.75 -13.85
C VAL A 235 -35.10 -83.98 -14.77
N LEU A 236 -34.11 -84.80 -14.40
CA LEU A 236 -32.77 -84.73 -15.04
C LEU A 236 -32.31 -85.88 -15.98
N ASP A 237 -33.12 -86.90 -16.31
CA ASP A 237 -32.59 -88.11 -16.99
C ASP A 237 -32.89 -88.30 -18.51
N GLU A 238 -33.45 -87.33 -19.25
CA GLU A 238 -33.94 -87.57 -20.63
C GLU A 238 -33.19 -86.81 -21.77
N ALA A 239 -31.85 -86.87 -21.86
CA ALA A 239 -31.10 -86.09 -22.87
C ALA A 239 -29.83 -86.72 -23.52
N ARG A 240 -29.61 -88.05 -23.52
CA ARG A 240 -28.37 -88.65 -24.08
C ARG A 240 -28.55 -89.81 -25.06
N LYS A 241 -29.13 -89.62 -26.28
CA LYS A 241 -29.25 -90.75 -27.25
C LYS A 241 -29.31 -90.48 -28.78
N ARG A 242 -28.60 -89.54 -29.43
CA ARG A 242 -28.55 -89.49 -30.93
C ARG A 242 -27.27 -88.89 -31.55
N GLU A 243 -26.19 -89.68 -31.68
CA GLU A 243 -25.01 -89.39 -32.52
C GLU A 243 -24.36 -90.69 -33.06
N ALA A 244 -24.94 -91.27 -34.11
CA ALA A 244 -24.32 -92.34 -34.91
C ALA A 244 -24.97 -92.39 -36.31
N GLU A 245 -24.25 -92.01 -37.38
CA GLU A 245 -24.40 -92.52 -38.77
C GLU A 245 -23.49 -91.75 -39.76
N ASP A 246 -22.39 -92.40 -40.17
CA ASP A 246 -21.38 -91.90 -41.11
C ASP A 246 -20.90 -93.11 -41.97
N ALA A 247 -21.50 -93.34 -43.14
CA ALA A 247 -21.10 -94.42 -44.09
C ALA A 247 -21.70 -94.24 -45.50
N ALA A 248 -20.91 -93.83 -46.51
CA ALA A 248 -21.02 -94.29 -47.94
C ALA A 248 -20.10 -93.51 -48.91
N ARG A 249 -18.87 -93.98 -49.10
CA ARG A 249 -18.03 -93.71 -50.30
C ARG A 249 -17.48 -95.04 -50.85
N LYS A 250 -17.57 -95.22 -52.18
CA LYS A 250 -16.71 -96.02 -53.11
C LYS A 250 -17.39 -97.17 -53.89
N GLU A 251 -17.77 -96.95 -55.16
CA GLU A 251 -17.84 -97.99 -56.22
C GLU A 251 -18.07 -97.40 -57.65
N LYS A 252 -17.07 -97.41 -58.56
CA LYS A 252 -17.17 -97.59 -60.05
C LYS A 252 -15.93 -97.12 -60.85
N GLU A 253 -14.91 -97.97 -60.94
CA GLU A 253 -13.79 -97.84 -61.88
C GLU A 253 -13.42 -99.25 -62.37
N GLY A 254 -13.70 -99.61 -63.63
CA GLY A 254 -13.40 -100.96 -64.13
C GLY A 254 -14.09 -101.40 -65.43
N ARG A 255 -14.09 -100.58 -66.50
CA ARG A 255 -14.70 -100.98 -67.79
C ARG A 255 -14.06 -100.35 -69.04
N ARG A 256 -12.73 -100.36 -69.19
CA ARG A 256 -12.06 -99.91 -70.44
C ARG A 256 -10.77 -100.68 -70.78
N GLU A 257 -10.83 -102.02 -70.76
CA GLU A 257 -9.68 -102.90 -71.07
C GLU A 257 -10.02 -104.01 -72.08
N LYS A 258 -11.07 -103.85 -72.90
CA LYS A 258 -11.51 -104.88 -73.86
C LYS A 258 -11.66 -104.42 -75.33
N GLU A 259 -11.10 -103.27 -75.70
CA GLU A 259 -11.16 -102.76 -77.09
C GLU A 259 -9.84 -102.82 -77.86
N ASP A 260 -8.75 -103.31 -77.25
CA ASP A 260 -7.40 -103.19 -77.81
C ASP A 260 -6.91 -104.39 -78.64
N GLU A 261 -7.63 -105.51 -78.66
CA GLU A 261 -7.16 -106.74 -79.33
C GLU A 261 -7.67 -106.95 -80.76
N GLU A 262 -8.68 -106.21 -81.21
CA GLU A 262 -9.31 -106.45 -82.53
C GLU A 262 -8.68 -105.61 -83.67
N ARG A 263 -7.86 -104.60 -83.35
CA ARG A 263 -7.24 -103.72 -84.35
C ARG A 263 -5.85 -104.18 -84.82
N ALA A 264 -5.45 -105.41 -84.52
CA ALA A 264 -4.08 -105.89 -84.77
C ALA A 264 -3.88 -106.54 -86.15
N GLN A 265 -4.95 -107.02 -86.81
CA GLN A 265 -4.81 -107.83 -88.04
C GLN A 265 -4.88 -107.04 -89.35
N ASP A 266 -5.48 -105.84 -89.37
CA ASP A 266 -5.46 -104.97 -90.57
C ASP A 266 -4.10 -104.28 -90.82
N ARG A 267 -3.14 -104.43 -89.91
CA ARG A 267 -1.88 -103.66 -89.90
C ARG A 267 -0.76 -104.23 -90.79
N LEU A 268 -0.99 -105.31 -91.53
CA LEU A 268 0.07 -105.97 -92.31
C LEU A 268 -0.01 -105.72 -93.82
N LEU A 269 -1.18 -105.49 -94.39
CA LEU A 269 -1.32 -105.22 -95.83
C LEU A 269 -1.28 -103.73 -96.19
N GLN A 270 -1.58 -102.82 -95.24
CA GLN A 270 -1.28 -101.39 -95.41
C GLN A 270 0.21 -101.06 -95.30
N LYS A 271 1.05 -101.95 -94.74
CA LYS A 271 2.46 -101.64 -94.43
C LYS A 271 3.34 -101.46 -95.65
N GLU A 272 3.04 -102.09 -96.78
CA GLU A 272 3.90 -102.05 -97.97
C GLU A 272 3.55 -100.89 -98.90
N GLU A 273 2.28 -100.53 -99.03
CA GLU A 273 1.82 -99.33 -99.75
C GLU A 273 2.14 -98.04 -98.97
N MET A 274 2.03 -98.08 -97.63
CA MET A 274 2.51 -97.03 -96.74
C MET A 274 4.01 -96.76 -96.86
N THR A 275 4.85 -97.70 -97.30
CA THR A 275 6.31 -97.44 -97.38
C THR A 275 6.71 -96.61 -98.60
N ARG A 276 5.95 -96.67 -99.70
CA ARG A 276 6.20 -95.87 -100.91
C ARG A 276 5.55 -94.49 -100.84
N GLU A 277 4.37 -94.37 -100.24
CA GLU A 277 3.83 -93.06 -99.87
C GLU A 277 4.62 -92.45 -98.70
N ARG A 278 5.14 -93.25 -97.76
CA ARG A 278 6.03 -92.74 -96.69
C ARG A 278 7.26 -92.06 -97.24
N THR A 279 7.94 -92.54 -98.28
CA THR A 279 9.19 -91.89 -98.71
C THR A 279 8.94 -90.53 -99.38
N LEU A 280 7.87 -90.39 -100.16
CA LEU A 280 7.47 -89.12 -100.77
C LEU A 280 6.81 -88.17 -99.76
N PHE A 281 6.03 -88.71 -98.83
CA PHE A 281 5.47 -87.98 -97.70
C PHE A 281 6.57 -87.57 -96.72
N GLN A 282 7.60 -88.39 -96.50
CA GLN A 282 8.75 -88.11 -95.64
C GLN A 282 9.60 -87.00 -96.24
N ALA A 283 9.91 -87.02 -97.54
CA ALA A 283 10.62 -85.91 -98.18
C ALA A 283 9.84 -84.58 -98.10
N ARG A 284 8.50 -84.64 -98.21
CA ARG A 284 7.62 -83.46 -98.04
C ARG A 284 7.51 -83.02 -96.58
N LEU A 285 7.53 -83.98 -95.64
CA LEU A 285 7.58 -83.72 -94.20
C LEU A 285 8.91 -83.13 -93.81
N ASP A 286 10.04 -83.61 -94.33
CA ASP A 286 11.38 -83.12 -94.03
C ASP A 286 11.54 -81.68 -94.57
N ALA A 287 11.07 -81.40 -95.78
CA ALA A 287 11.04 -80.02 -96.29
C ALA A 287 10.09 -79.09 -95.51
N LYS A 288 8.98 -79.63 -94.99
CA LYS A 288 8.08 -78.89 -94.10
C LYS A 288 8.66 -78.75 -92.70
N GLN A 289 9.46 -79.71 -92.25
CA GLN A 289 10.16 -79.73 -90.98
C GLN A 289 11.27 -78.69 -90.99
N GLU A 290 12.04 -78.56 -92.07
CA GLU A 290 13.02 -77.47 -92.22
C GLU A 290 12.34 -76.08 -92.22
N GLN A 291 11.18 -75.94 -92.87
CA GLN A 291 10.39 -74.70 -92.79
C GLN A 291 9.86 -74.46 -91.36
N LEU A 292 9.46 -75.52 -90.65
CA LEU A 292 8.99 -75.46 -89.27
C LEU A 292 10.13 -75.11 -88.31
N ASP A 293 11.32 -75.68 -88.51
CA ASP A 293 12.52 -75.49 -87.72
C ASP A 293 13.06 -74.07 -87.93
N SER A 294 13.07 -73.57 -89.16
CA SER A 294 13.39 -72.18 -89.47
C SER A 294 12.38 -71.20 -88.84
N ALA A 295 11.08 -71.52 -88.90
CA ALA A 295 10.06 -70.73 -88.20
C ALA A 295 10.20 -70.82 -86.67
N LEU A 296 10.59 -71.97 -86.12
CA LEU A 296 10.88 -72.18 -84.70
C LEU A 296 12.10 -71.40 -84.24
N GLU A 297 13.14 -71.30 -85.07
CA GLU A 297 14.29 -70.42 -84.84
C GLU A 297 13.88 -68.95 -84.81
N GLN A 298 13.04 -68.51 -85.75
CA GLN A 298 12.53 -67.13 -85.74
C GLN A 298 11.64 -66.87 -84.52
N VAL A 299 10.77 -67.80 -84.15
CA VAL A 299 9.90 -67.72 -82.96
C VAL A 299 10.72 -67.74 -81.68
N SER A 300 11.79 -68.55 -81.61
CA SER A 300 12.69 -68.57 -80.45
C SER A 300 13.54 -67.30 -80.35
N GLY A 301 14.00 -66.74 -81.47
CA GLY A 301 14.62 -65.42 -81.53
C GLY A 301 13.68 -64.30 -81.05
N LEU A 302 12.43 -64.30 -81.52
CA LEU A 302 11.40 -63.37 -81.06
C LEU A 302 11.05 -63.58 -79.58
N LYS A 303 11.01 -64.83 -79.10
CA LYS A 303 10.78 -65.16 -77.68
C LYS A 303 11.89 -64.61 -76.80
N VAL A 304 13.16 -64.73 -77.20
CA VAL A 304 14.29 -64.15 -76.47
C VAL A 304 14.23 -62.62 -76.47
N SER A 305 13.87 -62.01 -77.60
CA SER A 305 13.69 -60.55 -77.70
C SER A 305 12.53 -60.04 -76.81
N LEU A 306 11.40 -60.75 -76.82
CA LEU A 306 10.24 -60.48 -75.96
C LEU A 306 10.60 -60.66 -74.48
N GLN A 307 11.37 -61.71 -74.15
CA GLN A 307 11.85 -61.98 -72.79
C GLN A 307 12.77 -60.83 -72.31
N ARG A 308 13.69 -60.36 -73.15
CA ARG A 308 14.54 -59.20 -72.84
C ARG A 308 13.72 -57.94 -72.60
N LYS A 309 12.74 -57.63 -73.47
CA LYS A 309 11.83 -56.49 -73.28
C LYS A 309 11.00 -56.63 -72.01
N LYS A 310 10.51 -57.83 -71.70
CA LYS A 310 9.79 -58.12 -70.45
C LYS A 310 10.65 -57.83 -69.24
N GLU A 311 11.92 -58.23 -69.25
CA GLU A 311 12.85 -57.95 -68.15
C GLU A 311 13.17 -56.45 -68.04
N GLN A 312 13.32 -55.75 -69.17
CA GLN A 312 13.48 -54.27 -69.19
C GLN A 312 12.26 -53.54 -68.61
N TYR A 313 11.04 -53.97 -68.93
CA TYR A 313 9.83 -53.41 -68.30
C TYR A 313 9.77 -53.74 -66.81
N ARG A 314 10.25 -54.91 -66.40
CA ARG A 314 10.30 -55.31 -65.00
C ARG A 314 11.28 -54.46 -64.18
N THR A 315 12.45 -54.14 -64.75
CA THR A 315 13.40 -53.22 -64.12
C THR A 315 12.83 -51.82 -64.02
N LEU A 316 12.21 -51.29 -65.09
CA LEU A 316 11.55 -49.98 -65.05
C LEU A 316 10.42 -49.93 -64.01
N LEU A 317 9.62 -51.00 -63.91
CA LEU A 317 8.54 -51.09 -62.93
C LEU A 317 9.08 -51.09 -61.49
N ASN A 318 10.19 -51.81 -61.26
CA ASN A 318 10.87 -51.81 -59.96
C ASN A 318 11.45 -50.44 -59.63
N ASP A 319 12.01 -49.73 -60.60
CA ASP A 319 12.52 -48.38 -60.42
C ASP A 319 11.41 -47.38 -60.10
N THR A 320 10.25 -47.47 -60.77
CA THR A 320 9.06 -46.67 -60.41
C THR A 320 8.56 -46.99 -59.01
N ASN A 321 8.46 -48.27 -58.64
CA ASN A 321 8.05 -48.66 -57.29
C ASN A 321 9.04 -48.15 -56.22
N SER A 322 10.34 -48.15 -56.52
CA SER A 322 11.38 -47.58 -55.67
C SER A 322 11.23 -46.06 -55.52
N SER A 323 10.89 -45.36 -56.61
CA SER A 323 10.63 -43.92 -56.58
C SER A 323 9.34 -43.57 -55.82
N GLU A 324 8.29 -44.38 -55.95
CA GLU A 324 7.05 -44.21 -55.18
C GLU A 324 7.30 -44.41 -53.68
N ALA A 325 8.09 -45.42 -53.29
CA ALA A 325 8.47 -45.64 -51.90
C ALA A 325 9.26 -44.45 -51.31
N ARG A 326 10.13 -43.82 -52.11
CA ARG A 326 10.83 -42.59 -51.70
C ARG A 326 9.89 -41.39 -51.59
N ILE A 327 8.90 -41.28 -52.47
CA ILE A 327 7.89 -40.22 -52.40
C ILE A 327 7.05 -40.38 -51.14
N THR A 328 6.67 -41.60 -50.77
CA THR A 328 5.92 -41.84 -49.53
C THR A 328 6.77 -41.53 -48.29
N GLU A 329 8.05 -41.92 -48.29
CA GLU A 329 8.99 -41.58 -47.20
C GLU A 329 9.14 -40.06 -47.04
N LEU A 330 9.36 -39.33 -48.14
CA LEU A 330 9.44 -37.86 -48.11
C LEU A 330 8.12 -37.20 -47.69
N SER A 331 6.98 -37.79 -48.05
CA SER A 331 5.67 -37.29 -47.63
C SER A 331 5.43 -37.47 -46.13
N ASP A 332 5.90 -38.58 -45.56
CA ASP A 332 5.82 -38.84 -44.12
C ASP A 332 6.75 -37.89 -43.35
N ASP A 333 7.95 -37.64 -43.85
CA ASP A 333 8.89 -36.66 -43.29
C ASP A 333 8.33 -35.22 -43.32
N LEU A 334 7.68 -34.83 -44.43
CA LEU A 334 6.98 -33.55 -44.54
C LEU A 334 5.83 -33.44 -43.54
N SER A 335 5.01 -34.49 -43.42
CA SER A 335 3.92 -34.56 -42.43
C SER A 335 4.44 -34.44 -41.00
N TYR A 336 5.56 -35.11 -40.69
CA TYR A 336 6.23 -35.00 -39.41
C TYR A 336 6.75 -33.58 -39.15
N ALA A 337 7.42 -32.97 -40.13
CA ALA A 337 7.91 -31.60 -40.04
C ALA A 337 6.77 -30.59 -39.80
N GLU A 338 5.67 -30.69 -40.54
CA GLU A 338 4.48 -29.86 -40.34
C GLU A 338 3.88 -30.03 -38.94
N SER A 339 3.82 -31.27 -38.44
CA SER A 339 3.36 -31.57 -37.08
C SER A 339 4.25 -30.92 -36.02
N THR A 340 5.57 -30.97 -36.20
CA THR A 340 6.52 -30.29 -35.29
C THR A 340 6.40 -28.77 -35.37
N GLN A 341 6.19 -28.21 -36.55
CA GLN A 341 5.95 -26.77 -36.74
C GLN A 341 4.68 -26.33 -36.01
N ARG A 342 3.56 -27.04 -36.19
CA ARG A 342 2.29 -26.72 -35.48
C ARG A 342 2.46 -26.78 -33.97
N LYS A 343 3.22 -27.75 -33.45
CA LYS A 343 3.55 -27.82 -32.01
C LYS A 343 4.41 -26.63 -31.56
N ALA A 344 5.38 -26.20 -32.35
CA ALA A 344 6.21 -25.03 -32.05
C ALA A 344 5.38 -23.74 -32.07
N GLU A 345 4.51 -23.55 -33.07
CA GLU A 345 3.59 -22.41 -33.16
C GLU A 345 2.59 -22.37 -31.99
N ALA A 346 2.06 -23.54 -31.58
CA ALA A 346 1.19 -23.63 -30.41
C ALA A 346 1.92 -23.23 -29.13
N LYS A 347 3.18 -23.68 -28.94
CA LYS A 347 4.03 -23.27 -27.81
C LYS A 347 4.32 -21.77 -27.85
N GLN A 348 4.60 -21.21 -29.02
CA GLN A 348 4.82 -19.78 -29.18
C GLN A 348 3.57 -18.98 -28.81
N LYS A 349 2.39 -19.35 -29.33
CA LYS A 349 1.12 -18.68 -28.98
C LYS A 349 0.82 -18.77 -27.49
N ALA A 350 1.11 -19.90 -26.84
CA ALA A 350 0.98 -20.05 -25.40
C ALA A 350 1.95 -19.11 -24.64
N ALA A 351 3.21 -19.01 -25.08
CA ALA A 351 4.18 -18.09 -24.49
C ALA A 351 3.76 -16.62 -24.66
N GLU A 352 3.22 -16.25 -25.83
CA GLU A 352 2.69 -14.89 -26.08
C GLU A 352 1.48 -14.57 -25.22
N SER A 353 0.57 -15.54 -25.02
CA SER A 353 -0.57 -15.39 -24.09
C SER A 353 -0.08 -15.18 -22.65
N ASN A 354 0.88 -15.98 -22.20
CA ASN A 354 1.46 -15.85 -20.86
C ASN A 354 2.16 -14.51 -20.66
N LEU A 355 2.88 -14.02 -21.70
CA LEU A 355 3.51 -12.71 -21.67
C LEU A 355 2.47 -11.58 -21.55
N LYS A 356 1.34 -11.67 -22.27
CA LYS A 356 0.24 -10.71 -22.14
C LYS A 356 -0.34 -10.70 -20.73
N THR A 357 -0.58 -11.88 -20.14
CA THR A 357 -1.05 -11.99 -18.76
C THR A 357 -0.06 -11.36 -17.78
N ALA A 358 1.23 -11.67 -17.89
CA ALA A 358 2.27 -11.12 -17.03
C ALA A 358 2.40 -9.58 -17.16
N VAL A 359 2.20 -9.03 -18.36
CA VAL A 359 2.19 -7.58 -18.58
C VAL A 359 0.99 -6.92 -17.91
N GLU A 360 -0.20 -7.53 -17.96
CA GLU A 360 -1.38 -7.01 -17.26
C GLU A 360 -1.24 -7.12 -15.73
N GLU A 361 -0.71 -8.24 -15.24
CA GLU A 361 -0.36 -8.40 -13.81
C GLU A 361 0.62 -7.31 -13.35
N ARG A 362 1.67 -7.03 -14.12
CA ARG A 362 2.60 -5.93 -13.83
C ARG A 362 1.91 -4.57 -13.80
N LYS A 363 1.02 -4.27 -14.74
CA LYS A 363 0.24 -3.02 -14.73
C LYS A 363 -0.64 -2.90 -13.48
N THR A 364 -1.27 -4.00 -13.05
CA THR A 364 -2.08 -4.01 -11.84
C THR A 364 -1.23 -3.78 -10.59
N ALA A 365 -0.06 -4.41 -10.51
CA ALA A 365 0.90 -4.21 -9.42
C ALA A 365 1.42 -2.75 -9.39
N GLU A 366 1.76 -2.16 -10.53
CA GLU A 366 2.16 -0.75 -10.63
C GLU A 366 1.04 0.20 -10.18
N LYS A 367 -0.23 -0.12 -10.48
CA LYS A 367 -1.38 0.66 -10.00
C LYS A 367 -1.50 0.61 -8.47
N LEU A 368 -1.36 -0.58 -7.88
CA LEU A 368 -1.38 -0.76 -6.43
C LEU A 368 -0.23 -0.02 -5.74
N LEU A 369 0.98 -0.08 -6.30
CA LEU A 369 2.13 0.67 -5.78
C LEU A 369 1.87 2.17 -5.78
N ARG A 370 1.30 2.72 -6.86
CA ARG A 370 0.91 4.15 -6.92
C ARG A 370 -0.15 4.51 -5.88
N GLU A 371 -1.09 3.62 -5.59
CA GLU A 371 -2.10 3.84 -4.55
C GLU A 371 -1.50 3.82 -3.14
N VAL A 372 -0.58 2.89 -2.86
CA VAL A 372 0.17 2.83 -1.60
C VAL A 372 1.00 4.11 -1.43
N GLU A 373 1.70 4.56 -2.46
CA GLU A 373 2.48 5.80 -2.42
C GLU A 373 1.61 7.03 -2.15
N LYS A 374 0.42 7.11 -2.76
CA LYS A 374 -0.56 8.18 -2.48
C LYS A 374 -1.03 8.16 -1.02
N LYS A 375 -1.29 6.97 -0.46
CA LYS A 375 -1.66 6.83 0.96
C LYS A 375 -0.52 7.27 1.87
N TYR A 376 0.72 6.87 1.56
CA TYR A 376 1.90 7.28 2.30
C TYR A 376 2.08 8.80 2.30
N ARG A 377 2.03 9.45 1.13
CA ARG A 377 2.09 10.93 1.02
C ARG A 377 0.96 11.64 1.75
N THR A 378 -0.19 11.01 1.91
CA THR A 378 -1.32 11.58 2.67
C THR A 378 -1.06 11.46 4.17
N CYS A 379 -0.63 10.28 4.63
CA CYS A 379 -0.21 10.08 6.01
C CYS A 379 0.94 11.02 6.43
N GLU A 380 1.91 11.24 5.54
CA GLU A 380 3.01 12.18 5.78
C GLU A 380 2.51 13.63 5.95
N ARG A 381 1.56 14.07 5.11
CA ARG A 381 0.93 15.38 5.25
C ARG A 381 0.15 15.50 6.56
N ASP A 382 -0.60 14.48 6.93
CA ASP A 382 -1.38 14.46 8.16
C ASP A 382 -0.47 14.49 9.40
N MET A 383 0.64 13.74 9.37
CA MET A 383 1.66 13.78 10.43
C MET A 383 2.30 15.17 10.56
N MET A 384 2.62 15.82 9.45
CA MET A 384 3.18 17.18 9.46
C MET A 384 2.14 18.21 9.94
N SER A 385 0.88 18.05 9.58
CA SER A 385 -0.22 18.89 10.06
C SER A 385 -0.45 18.70 11.57
N ALA A 386 -0.40 17.47 12.07
CA ALA A 386 -0.51 17.16 13.50
C ALA A 386 0.66 17.76 14.30
N LYS A 387 1.89 17.68 13.78
CA LYS A 387 3.06 18.34 14.40
C LYS A 387 2.90 19.85 14.46
N LEU A 388 2.38 20.48 13.42
CA LEU A 388 2.10 21.92 13.42
C LEU A 388 1.03 22.28 14.46
N ALA A 389 -0.05 21.51 14.54
CA ALA A 389 -1.12 21.72 15.52
C ALA A 389 -0.60 21.55 16.96
N GLN A 390 0.26 20.55 17.21
CA GLN A 390 0.91 20.37 18.50
C GLN A 390 1.78 21.58 18.87
N GLY A 391 2.56 22.10 17.92
CA GLY A 391 3.36 23.32 18.13
C GLY A 391 2.50 24.51 18.54
N MET A 392 1.36 24.73 17.85
CA MET A 392 0.43 25.81 18.21
C MET A 392 -0.17 25.60 19.61
N ALA A 393 -0.58 24.37 19.95
CA ALA A 393 -1.13 24.05 21.27
C ALA A 393 -0.10 24.24 22.40
N GLU A 394 1.18 23.94 22.16
CA GLU A 394 2.26 24.18 23.11
C GLU A 394 2.52 25.66 23.33
N ASP A 395 2.47 26.47 22.28
CA ASP A 395 2.62 27.93 22.37
C ASP A 395 1.44 28.58 23.10
N GLU A 396 0.21 28.10 22.86
CA GLU A 396 -0.97 28.51 23.63
C GLU A 396 -0.82 28.16 25.11
N ARG A 397 -0.36 26.94 25.44
CA ARG A 397 -0.09 26.54 26.84
C ARG A 397 0.94 27.44 27.50
N LYS A 398 2.04 27.76 26.81
CA LYS A 398 3.07 28.69 27.32
C LYS A 398 2.50 30.09 27.52
N ASN A 399 1.62 30.54 26.64
CA ASN A 399 0.97 31.85 26.77
C ASN A 399 0.04 31.89 28.00
N VAL A 400 -0.80 30.87 28.18
CA VAL A 400 -1.66 30.74 29.37
C VAL A 400 -0.82 30.67 30.66
N GLN A 401 0.30 29.93 30.63
CA GLN A 401 1.21 29.86 31.78
C GLN A 401 1.80 31.23 32.13
N ARG A 402 2.26 32.00 31.14
CA ARG A 402 2.73 33.38 31.37
C ARG A 402 1.64 34.27 31.97
N GLN A 403 0.40 34.18 31.45
CA GLN A 403 -0.72 34.93 32.00
C GLN A 403 -1.03 34.56 33.46
N LEU A 404 -0.91 33.29 33.81
CA LEU A 404 -1.08 32.82 35.19
C LEU A 404 0.03 33.34 36.10
N ASP A 405 1.28 33.27 35.65
CA ASP A 405 2.44 33.77 36.39
C ASP A 405 2.35 35.30 36.60
N ASP A 406 1.93 36.05 35.59
CA ASP A 406 1.67 37.49 35.68
C ASP A 406 0.54 37.80 36.66
N ALA A 407 -0.55 37.02 36.65
CA ALA A 407 -1.65 37.17 37.59
C ALA A 407 -1.22 36.86 39.03
N LEU A 408 -0.44 35.80 39.24
CA LEU A 408 0.13 35.46 40.55
C LEU A 408 1.07 36.54 41.05
N PHE A 409 1.90 37.11 40.17
CA PHE A 409 2.78 38.21 40.52
C PHE A 409 1.99 39.45 40.96
N ARG A 410 0.97 39.86 40.19
CA ARG A 410 0.07 40.97 40.57
C ARG A 410 -0.57 40.75 41.94
N HIS A 411 -1.09 39.55 42.19
CA HIS A 411 -1.71 39.21 43.47
C HIS A 411 -0.71 39.26 44.65
N LYS A 412 0.53 38.82 44.45
CA LYS A 412 1.58 38.91 45.47
C LYS A 412 1.93 40.36 45.81
N VAL A 413 2.01 41.23 44.80
CA VAL A 413 2.24 42.67 45.02
C VAL A 413 1.07 43.28 45.80
N GLU A 414 -0.17 43.00 45.42
CA GLU A 414 -1.36 43.49 46.11
C GLU A 414 -1.41 43.01 47.58
N LEU A 415 -1.06 41.74 47.83
CA LEU A 415 -0.95 41.22 49.19
C LEU A 415 0.12 41.95 50.00
N ALA A 416 1.31 42.21 49.42
CA ALA A 416 2.37 42.93 50.10
C ALA A 416 1.96 44.37 50.45
N GLU A 417 1.26 45.06 49.55
CA GLU A 417 0.70 46.40 49.80
C GLU A 417 -0.32 46.38 50.95
N LYS A 418 -1.24 45.39 50.95
CA LYS A 418 -2.21 45.22 52.04
C LYS A 418 -1.52 44.96 53.39
N HIS A 419 -0.48 44.13 53.42
CA HIS A 419 0.29 43.89 54.65
C HIS A 419 0.99 45.16 55.14
N MET A 420 1.62 45.91 54.24
CA MET A 420 2.24 47.21 54.58
C MET A 420 1.22 48.21 55.12
N ALA A 421 -0.02 48.23 54.59
CA ALA A 421 -1.08 49.08 55.11
C ALA A 421 -1.50 48.68 56.54
N ILE A 422 -1.65 47.38 56.81
CA ILE A 422 -1.95 46.86 58.16
C ILE A 422 -0.86 47.26 59.15
N ASP A 423 0.42 47.11 58.78
CA ASP A 423 1.52 47.44 59.67
C ASP A 423 1.63 48.94 59.96
N ARG A 424 1.30 49.81 58.98
CA ARG A 424 1.16 51.25 59.23
C ARG A 424 0.06 51.54 60.25
N LEU A 425 -1.10 50.91 60.10
CA LEU A 425 -2.23 51.08 61.03
C LEU A 425 -1.86 50.60 62.44
N ARG A 426 -1.18 49.45 62.57
CA ARG A 426 -0.68 48.94 63.85
C ARG A 426 0.30 49.90 64.52
N LYS A 427 1.22 50.51 63.76
CA LYS A 427 2.16 51.52 64.27
C LYS A 427 1.44 52.78 64.75
N GLN A 428 0.45 53.28 64.00
CA GLN A 428 -0.36 54.42 64.41
C GLN A 428 -1.11 54.14 65.73
N LEU A 429 -1.63 52.93 65.89
CA LEU A 429 -2.26 52.46 67.13
C LEU A 429 -1.30 52.44 68.33
N ALA A 430 -0.08 51.95 68.14
CA ALA A 430 0.93 51.92 69.20
C ALA A 430 1.35 53.34 69.64
N VAL A 431 1.47 54.28 68.69
CA VAL A 431 1.76 55.69 68.99
C VAL A 431 0.58 56.33 69.74
N ALA A 432 -0.65 56.16 69.26
CA ALA A 432 -1.83 56.69 69.94
C ALA A 432 -2.01 56.13 71.36
N LYS A 433 -1.60 54.87 71.60
CA LYS A 433 -1.65 54.23 72.93
C LYS A 433 -0.57 54.75 73.88
N THR A 434 0.61 55.11 73.38
CA THR A 434 1.71 55.64 74.20
C THR A 434 1.55 57.14 74.48
N SER A 435 0.96 57.91 73.56
CA SER A 435 0.69 59.34 73.73
C SER A 435 -0.56 59.67 74.56
N SER A 436 -1.37 58.69 74.95
CA SER A 436 -2.60 58.88 75.74
C SER A 436 -2.45 58.55 77.25
N GLY A 437 -1.23 58.31 77.71
CA GLY A 437 -0.94 57.99 79.11
C GLY A 437 -1.02 59.16 80.11
N SER A 438 -1.34 60.37 79.68
CA SER A 438 -1.46 61.51 80.60
C SER A 438 -2.48 62.53 80.10
N SER A 439 -3.46 62.84 80.96
CA SER A 439 -4.49 63.88 80.84
C SER A 439 -5.75 63.57 80.01
N SER A 440 -6.83 63.27 80.74
CA SER A 440 -8.22 63.70 80.51
C SER A 440 -8.72 63.88 79.06
N GLY A 441 -9.48 62.90 78.54
CA GLY A 441 -10.34 63.10 77.36
C GLY A 441 -10.52 61.83 76.51
N GLY A 442 -11.24 60.84 77.03
CA GLY A 442 -11.43 59.50 76.45
C GLY A 442 -12.25 59.39 75.15
N ALA A 443 -12.08 60.32 74.20
CA ALA A 443 -12.76 60.32 72.90
C ALA A 443 -11.98 59.61 71.78
N GLY A 444 -10.65 59.70 71.78
CA GLY A 444 -9.83 59.25 70.65
C GLY A 444 -9.68 57.74 70.48
N GLY A 445 -9.64 56.98 71.59
CA GLY A 445 -9.42 55.52 71.54
C GLY A 445 -10.58 54.74 70.92
N ALA A 446 -11.81 55.24 71.06
CA ALA A 446 -13.00 54.59 70.53
C ALA A 446 -13.16 54.77 69.02
N GLU A 447 -12.80 55.95 68.48
CA GLU A 447 -12.78 56.20 67.04
C GLU A 447 -11.73 55.33 66.33
N VAL A 448 -10.57 55.12 66.95
CA VAL A 448 -9.55 54.21 66.44
C VAL A 448 -10.04 52.76 66.43
N HIS A 449 -10.78 52.33 67.45
CA HIS A 449 -11.37 50.99 67.49
C HIS A 449 -12.48 50.80 66.45
N ARG A 450 -13.28 51.84 66.16
CA ARG A 450 -14.29 51.83 65.09
C ARG A 450 -13.65 51.77 63.71
N ARG A 451 -12.62 52.57 63.43
CA ARG A 451 -11.86 52.49 62.17
C ARG A 451 -11.15 51.17 61.98
N MET A 452 -10.65 50.58 63.07
CA MET A 452 -10.06 49.23 63.05
C MET A 452 -11.13 48.17 62.76
N HIS A 453 -12.33 48.28 63.33
CA HIS A 453 -13.47 47.41 63.01
C HIS A 453 -13.86 47.55 61.54
N ASP A 454 -14.08 48.76 61.03
CA ASP A 454 -14.42 49.01 59.63
C ASP A 454 -13.30 48.55 58.66
N SER A 455 -12.03 48.73 59.05
CA SER A 455 -10.87 48.27 58.27
C SER A 455 -10.70 46.76 58.31
N LEU A 456 -10.99 46.11 59.44
CA LEU A 456 -11.03 44.64 59.54
C LEU A 456 -12.18 44.08 58.70
N TRP A 457 -13.35 44.72 58.72
CA TRP A 457 -14.48 44.37 57.86
C TRP A 457 -14.14 44.53 56.37
N ALA A 458 -13.36 45.55 55.99
CA ALA A 458 -12.85 45.71 54.63
C ALA A 458 -11.79 44.65 54.26
N TYR A 459 -10.89 44.29 55.18
CA TYR A 459 -9.82 43.30 54.95
C TYR A 459 -10.32 41.85 54.88
N ILE A 460 -11.36 41.51 55.63
CA ILE A 460 -11.97 40.17 55.65
C ILE A 460 -12.71 39.83 54.33
N SER A 461 -12.69 40.73 53.35
CA SER A 461 -13.42 40.58 52.08
C SER A 461 -12.99 39.42 51.17
N GLY A 462 -11.87 38.72 51.44
CA GLY A 462 -11.31 37.70 50.56
C GLY A 462 -11.00 36.34 51.19
N SER A 463 -11.25 36.13 52.48
CA SER A 463 -10.97 34.85 53.17
C SER A 463 -12.22 34.26 53.81
N PRO A 464 -12.35 32.93 53.92
CA PRO A 464 -13.49 32.31 54.58
C PRO A 464 -13.59 32.76 56.04
N LEU A 465 -14.72 33.35 56.40
CA LEU A 465 -15.01 33.93 57.71
C LEU A 465 -15.27 32.82 58.73
N LYS A 466 -14.47 32.81 59.81
CA LYS A 466 -14.69 31.98 61.00
C LYS A 466 -15.44 32.73 62.10
N PHE A 467 -16.06 32.01 63.02
CA PHE A 467 -16.87 32.60 64.10
C PHE A 467 -16.10 33.65 64.93
N ASN A 468 -14.85 33.34 65.30
CA ASN A 468 -13.99 34.21 66.12
C ASN A 468 -13.40 35.42 65.36
N MET A 469 -13.55 35.47 64.02
CA MET A 469 -13.06 36.58 63.19
C MET A 469 -14.12 37.69 63.06
N ILE A 470 -15.36 37.41 63.43
CA ILE A 470 -16.44 38.41 63.43
C ILE A 470 -16.25 39.33 64.62
N GLY A 471 -16.24 40.64 64.37
CA GLY A 471 -16.21 41.66 65.43
C GLY A 471 -17.56 41.78 66.15
N TRP A 472 -17.92 40.75 66.90
CA TRP A 472 -19.12 40.68 67.74
C TRP A 472 -19.21 41.88 68.69
N PRO A 473 -20.42 42.34 69.08
CA PRO A 473 -20.57 43.49 69.95
C PRO A 473 -20.29 43.12 71.41
N VAL A 474 -19.07 42.64 71.69
CA VAL A 474 -18.55 42.29 73.01
C VAL A 474 -17.09 42.76 73.09
N THR A 475 -16.66 43.25 74.26
CA THR A 475 -15.38 43.98 74.40
C THR A 475 -14.14 43.18 73.99
N ASN A 476 -14.13 41.87 74.19
CA ASN A 476 -12.97 41.01 73.92
C ASN A 476 -13.08 40.17 72.63
N GLY A 477 -14.14 40.38 71.83
CA GLY A 477 -14.52 39.47 70.75
C GLY A 477 -15.03 38.12 71.27
N ALA A 478 -16.12 37.60 70.71
CA ALA A 478 -16.62 36.29 71.09
C ALA A 478 -15.80 35.19 70.40
N LYS A 479 -15.31 34.24 71.19
CA LYS A 479 -14.62 33.04 70.67
C LYS A 479 -15.60 31.89 70.49
N SER A 480 -16.69 31.89 71.26
CA SER A 480 -17.78 30.92 71.23
C SER A 480 -19.15 31.60 71.38
N LEU A 481 -20.23 30.85 71.18
CA LEU A 481 -21.60 31.34 71.39
C LEU A 481 -21.87 31.74 72.84
N GLU A 482 -21.21 31.10 73.80
CA GLU A 482 -21.39 31.34 75.24
C GLU A 482 -20.91 32.74 75.66
N ASP A 483 -19.96 33.32 74.90
CA ASP A 483 -19.44 34.67 75.16
C ASP A 483 -20.47 35.76 74.81
N LEU A 484 -21.49 35.44 74.00
CA LEU A 484 -22.54 36.36 73.54
C LEU A 484 -23.65 36.52 74.58
N THR A 485 -23.27 36.86 75.81
CA THR A 485 -24.24 37.10 76.89
C THR A 485 -24.98 38.43 76.71
N PRO A 486 -26.28 38.51 77.08
CA PRO A 486 -27.04 39.77 76.99
C PRO A 486 -26.35 40.93 77.72
N SER A 487 -25.73 40.65 78.87
CA SER A 487 -24.98 41.63 79.67
C SER A 487 -23.75 42.15 78.92
N ALA A 488 -22.95 41.28 78.30
CA ALA A 488 -21.77 41.69 77.55
C ALA A 488 -22.14 42.53 76.33
N ILE A 489 -23.19 42.13 75.60
CA ILE A 489 -23.70 42.85 74.43
C ILE A 489 -24.23 44.23 74.82
N ARG A 490 -25.01 44.29 75.92
CA ARG A 490 -25.57 45.55 76.41
C ARG A 490 -24.49 46.50 76.90
N ILE A 491 -23.52 46.01 77.67
CA ILE A 491 -22.38 46.81 78.12
C ILE A 491 -21.66 47.39 76.91
N PHE A 492 -21.35 46.58 75.90
CA PHE A 492 -20.64 47.05 74.71
C PHE A 492 -21.42 48.12 73.93
N VAL A 493 -22.72 47.91 73.69
CA VAL A 493 -23.55 48.82 72.87
C VAL A 493 -23.89 50.12 73.61
N LEU A 494 -24.09 50.05 74.93
CA LEU A 494 -24.43 51.21 75.77
C LEU A 494 -23.21 51.93 76.36
N ASP A 495 -22.00 51.39 76.20
CA ASP A 495 -20.79 52.06 76.65
C ASP A 495 -20.61 53.39 75.89
N SER A 496 -20.70 54.48 76.65
CA SER A 496 -20.68 55.87 76.16
C SER A 496 -19.40 56.22 75.42
N ARG A 497 -18.35 55.43 75.59
CA ARG A 497 -17.07 55.60 74.89
C ARG A 497 -17.21 55.37 73.39
N TYR A 498 -18.05 54.43 72.93
CA TYR A 498 -18.07 54.00 71.51
C TYR A 498 -19.01 54.77 70.58
N ALA A 499 -19.82 55.67 71.13
CA ALA A 499 -20.78 56.44 70.35
C ALA A 499 -21.11 57.76 71.07
N GLN A 500 -20.07 58.59 71.20
CA GLN A 500 -20.19 59.94 71.72
C GLN A 500 -21.23 60.74 70.94
N GLY A 501 -22.15 61.40 71.65
CA GLY A 501 -23.19 62.24 71.07
C GLY A 501 -24.45 61.52 70.58
N LYS A 502 -24.52 60.17 70.65
CA LYS A 502 -25.75 59.43 70.32
C LYS A 502 -26.49 58.99 71.58
N SER A 503 -27.81 59.16 71.60
CA SER A 503 -28.64 58.62 72.68
C SER A 503 -28.54 57.09 72.73
N ASP A 504 -28.66 56.49 73.91
CA ASP A 504 -28.71 55.02 74.10
C ASP A 504 -29.69 54.35 73.14
N ARG A 505 -30.84 55.00 72.93
CA ARG A 505 -31.87 54.57 71.98
C ARG A 505 -31.38 54.54 70.53
N ASP A 506 -30.59 55.52 70.11
CA ASP A 506 -30.03 55.57 68.76
C ASP A 506 -28.91 54.54 68.58
N ARG A 507 -28.13 54.29 69.63
CA ARG A 507 -27.06 53.28 69.64
C ARG A 507 -27.63 51.86 69.52
N VAL A 508 -28.68 51.56 70.28
CA VAL A 508 -29.41 50.29 70.15
C VAL A 508 -30.06 50.16 68.78
N ARG A 509 -30.71 51.22 68.25
CA ARG A 509 -31.30 51.19 66.89
C ARG A 509 -30.25 50.96 65.80
N GLU A 510 -29.06 51.54 65.93
CA GLU A 510 -27.95 51.31 65.01
C GLU A 510 -27.43 49.87 65.11
N ALA A 511 -27.24 49.36 66.33
CA ALA A 511 -26.83 47.97 66.55
C ALA A 511 -27.84 46.96 65.98
N ILE A 512 -29.15 47.18 66.17
CA ILE A 512 -30.22 46.33 65.61
C ILE A 512 -30.14 46.30 64.08
N ARG A 513 -29.90 47.45 63.44
CA ARG A 513 -29.77 47.52 61.97
C ARG A 513 -28.54 46.78 61.46
N THR A 514 -27.43 46.82 62.20
CA THR A 514 -26.16 46.18 61.84
C THR A 514 -26.21 44.66 62.04
N TRP A 515 -26.80 44.21 63.15
CA TRP A 515 -26.87 42.80 63.55
C TRP A 515 -28.21 42.13 63.22
N HIS A 516 -28.96 42.69 62.26
CA HIS A 516 -30.21 42.09 61.81
C HIS A 516 -29.91 40.78 61.05
N PRO A 517 -30.53 39.64 61.39
CA PRO A 517 -30.19 38.33 60.83
C PRO A 517 -30.30 38.30 59.31
N ASP A 518 -31.34 38.94 58.75
CA ASP A 518 -31.51 39.02 57.29
C ASP A 518 -30.39 39.82 56.60
N LYS A 519 -30.06 41.01 57.10
CA LYS A 519 -29.03 41.88 56.50
C LYS A 519 -27.63 41.32 56.69
N PHE A 520 -27.39 40.67 57.82
CA PHE A 520 -26.12 40.03 58.11
C PHE A 520 -25.89 38.83 57.18
N ASN A 521 -26.90 37.96 57.01
CA ASN A 521 -26.81 36.82 56.11
C ASN A 521 -26.67 37.27 54.65
N GLN A 522 -27.43 38.26 54.18
CA GLN A 522 -27.28 38.78 52.82
C GLN A 522 -25.87 39.29 52.54
N ARG A 523 -25.20 39.89 53.53
CA ARG A 523 -23.84 40.43 53.39
C ARG A 523 -22.74 39.36 53.45
N LEU A 524 -22.91 38.32 54.26
CA LEU A 524 -21.81 37.40 54.60
C LEU A 524 -22.04 35.92 54.27
N ALA A 525 -23.26 35.50 53.89
CA ALA A 525 -23.57 34.08 53.67
C ALA A 525 -22.66 33.39 52.64
N GLY A 526 -22.16 34.12 51.65
CA GLY A 526 -21.24 33.60 50.63
C GLY A 526 -19.78 33.48 51.08
N ARG A 527 -19.42 34.02 52.26
CA ARG A 527 -18.03 34.08 52.76
C ARG A 527 -17.80 33.28 54.02
N ILE A 528 -18.86 32.88 54.74
CA ILE A 528 -18.73 32.11 55.97
C ILE A 528 -18.22 30.71 55.65
N ALA A 529 -17.21 30.25 56.40
CA ALA A 529 -16.76 28.86 56.34
C ALA A 529 -17.94 27.92 56.63
N GLU A 530 -18.08 26.84 55.86
CA GLU A 530 -19.26 25.97 55.94
C GLU A 530 -19.43 25.36 57.35
N GLU A 531 -18.30 25.10 58.03
CA GLU A 531 -18.21 24.62 59.42
C GLU A 531 -18.81 25.60 60.44
N ASP A 532 -18.62 26.92 60.25
CA ASP A 532 -19.02 27.94 61.22
C ASP A 532 -20.37 28.59 60.89
N ARG A 533 -21.01 28.22 59.77
CA ARG A 533 -22.26 28.84 59.30
C ARG A 533 -23.39 28.72 60.31
N ALA A 534 -23.51 27.58 60.99
CA ALA A 534 -24.52 27.36 62.01
C ALA A 534 -24.29 28.26 63.23
N SER A 535 -23.07 28.25 63.78
CA SER A 535 -22.70 29.06 64.95
C SER A 535 -22.80 30.57 64.66
N ILE A 536 -22.42 31.02 63.47
CA ILE A 536 -22.52 32.44 63.12
C ILE A 536 -23.99 32.87 63.00
N LYS A 537 -24.84 32.05 62.37
CA LYS A 537 -26.27 32.34 62.27
C LYS A 537 -26.92 32.42 63.65
N GLU A 538 -26.58 31.48 64.54
CA GLU A 538 -27.07 31.47 65.91
C GLU A 538 -26.55 32.66 66.72
N GLY A 539 -25.27 33.01 66.60
CA GLY A 539 -24.69 34.17 67.28
C GLY A 539 -25.36 35.49 66.87
N VAL A 540 -25.67 35.66 65.58
CA VAL A 540 -26.41 36.85 65.09
C VAL A 540 -27.82 36.89 65.64
N ASP A 541 -28.49 35.74 65.72
CA ASP A 541 -29.84 35.65 66.28
C ASP A 541 -29.84 35.98 67.78
N ILE A 542 -28.86 35.47 68.54
CA ILE A 542 -28.66 35.82 69.96
C ILE A 542 -28.47 37.33 70.12
N VAL A 543 -27.56 37.94 69.35
CA VAL A 543 -27.31 39.38 69.41
C VAL A 543 -28.56 40.17 69.06
N SER A 544 -29.27 39.81 68.00
CA SER A 544 -30.51 40.47 67.58
C SER A 544 -31.58 40.38 68.66
N LYS A 545 -31.78 39.20 69.27
CA LYS A 545 -32.70 39.00 70.39
C LYS A 545 -32.33 39.83 71.61
N CYS A 546 -31.06 39.88 71.99
CA CYS A 546 -30.58 40.70 73.11
C CYS A 546 -30.87 42.19 72.89
N LEU A 547 -30.64 42.67 71.66
CA LEU A 547 -30.88 44.06 71.31
C LEU A 547 -32.37 44.41 71.20
N ASN A 548 -33.21 43.48 70.77
CA ASN A 548 -34.67 43.64 70.68
C ASN A 548 -35.38 43.44 72.03
N ALA A 549 -34.76 42.78 73.01
CA ALA A 549 -35.26 42.69 74.38
C ALA A 549 -34.93 43.96 75.22
N SER A 550 -33.85 44.65 74.86
CA SER A 550 -33.40 45.90 75.50
C SER A 550 -34.30 47.16 75.33
N PRO A 551 -35.21 47.30 74.34
CA PRO A 551 -36.04 48.50 74.18
C PRO A 551 -37.02 48.70 75.34
N HIS A 552 -37.51 47.61 75.94
CA HIS A 552 -38.45 47.69 77.06
C HIS A 552 -37.82 48.22 78.35
N LEU A 553 -36.48 48.21 78.44
CA LEU A 553 -35.76 48.80 79.57
C LEU A 553 -35.54 50.31 79.45
N MET A 554 -35.96 50.94 78.34
CA MET A 554 -35.66 52.34 78.03
C MET A 554 -36.90 53.25 77.94
N ASP A 555 -38.12 52.72 78.09
CA ASP A 555 -39.39 53.49 78.05
C ASP A 555 -40.01 53.81 79.44
N TYR A 556 -39.28 53.58 80.53
CA TYR A 556 -39.63 54.12 81.85
C TYR A 556 -38.48 55.02 82.36
N GLY A 557 -38.67 56.35 82.39
CA GLY A 557 -37.79 57.29 83.12
C GLY A 557 -38.05 57.28 84.63
N PRO A 558 -37.45 58.14 85.48
CA PRO A 558 -36.21 58.93 85.44
C PRO A 558 -35.09 58.24 86.30
N PRO A 559 -33.93 58.85 86.66
CA PRO A 559 -32.73 58.11 87.05
C PRO A 559 -32.80 57.60 88.49
N LEU A 560 -33.00 56.29 88.67
CA LEU A 560 -32.77 55.64 89.96
C LEU A 560 -31.36 55.02 89.98
N ARG A 561 -30.51 55.67 90.79
CA ARG A 561 -29.23 55.14 91.24
C ARG A 561 -29.48 53.91 92.11
N GLY A 562 -28.71 52.86 91.83
CA GLY A 562 -28.39 51.79 92.77
C GLY A 562 -29.53 50.82 93.05
N ILE A 563 -29.30 49.54 92.75
CA ILE A 563 -29.33 48.42 93.70
C ILE A 563 -29.00 47.12 92.94
N ASN A 564 -28.44 46.20 93.74
CA ASN A 564 -27.78 44.92 93.50
C ASN A 564 -28.42 43.89 92.58
N LEU A 565 -27.51 43.04 92.07
CA LEU A 565 -27.73 41.65 91.64
C LEU A 565 -28.51 40.86 92.70
N GLU A 566 -29.64 40.26 92.33
CA GLU A 566 -29.97 38.84 92.58
C GLU A 566 -31.34 38.48 91.98
N LEU A 567 -31.49 37.22 91.58
CA LEU A 567 -32.71 36.54 91.09
C LEU A 567 -33.28 36.91 89.70
N ALA A 568 -33.15 35.97 88.76
CA ALA A 568 -34.30 35.17 88.31
C ALA A 568 -33.87 34.08 87.30
N LYS A 569 -33.92 32.83 87.75
CA LYS A 569 -34.11 31.63 86.93
C LYS A 569 -35.62 31.52 86.66
N GLN A 570 -36.06 31.38 85.41
CA GLN A 570 -37.13 30.45 85.01
C GLN A 570 -37.44 30.55 83.52
N GLU A 571 -37.54 29.37 82.91
CA GLU A 571 -38.45 29.02 81.81
C GLU A 571 -38.29 29.71 80.45
N PHE A 572 -37.89 28.93 79.43
CA PHE A 572 -38.84 28.51 78.40
C PHE A 572 -38.22 27.43 77.49
N SER A 573 -38.75 26.21 77.63
CA SER A 573 -38.60 25.10 76.69
C SER A 573 -39.66 25.19 75.59
N GLY A 574 -39.29 24.93 74.33
CA GLY A 574 -40.27 24.48 73.34
C GLY A 574 -39.92 24.75 71.87
N GLY A 575 -39.88 23.68 71.07
CA GLY A 575 -40.40 23.74 69.70
C GLY A 575 -39.45 23.39 68.54
N LEU A 576 -39.01 22.13 68.48
CA LEU A 576 -38.55 21.50 67.23
C LEU A 576 -39.72 21.38 66.22
N ARG A 577 -39.52 21.85 64.98
CA ARG A 577 -40.23 21.33 63.79
C ARG A 577 -39.28 21.19 62.60
N THR A 578 -39.13 19.94 62.21
CA THR A 578 -38.40 19.38 61.07
C THR A 578 -39.17 19.48 59.75
N ARG A 579 -38.46 19.70 58.63
CA ARG A 579 -38.80 19.14 57.30
C ARG A 579 -37.61 19.27 56.32
N PRO A 580 -37.08 18.17 55.73
CA PRO A 580 -36.16 18.22 54.59
C PRO A 580 -36.85 17.75 53.30
N GLN A 581 -36.70 18.49 52.20
CA GLN A 581 -37.19 18.09 50.87
C GLN A 581 -36.24 18.46 49.73
N ALA A 582 -34.92 18.40 49.94
CA ALA A 582 -33.94 18.86 48.94
C ALA A 582 -32.75 17.91 48.68
N LEU A 583 -32.82 16.64 49.10
CA LEU A 583 -31.74 15.67 48.87
C LEU A 583 -31.99 14.65 47.73
N ALA A 584 -33.21 14.59 47.17
CA ALA A 584 -33.53 13.60 46.14
C ALA A 584 -33.10 13.98 44.70
N ARG A 585 -32.74 15.24 44.43
CA ARG A 585 -32.39 15.68 43.05
C ARG A 585 -30.91 15.59 42.68
N ARG A 586 -30.00 15.34 43.63
CA ARG A 586 -28.55 15.25 43.33
C ARG A 586 -28.04 13.83 43.06
N LEU A 587 -28.81 12.79 43.39
CA LEU A 587 -28.38 11.40 43.18
C LEU A 587 -28.77 10.83 41.80
N CYS A 588 -29.76 11.40 41.10
CA CYS A 588 -30.13 10.94 39.74
C CYS A 588 -29.10 11.31 38.67
N HIS A 589 -28.41 12.44 38.79
CA HIS A 589 -27.51 12.90 37.73
C HIS A 589 -26.14 12.19 37.69
N HIS A 590 -25.80 11.45 38.74
CA HIS A 590 -24.54 10.70 38.80
C HIS A 590 -24.66 9.27 38.24
N ALA A 591 -25.88 8.70 38.22
CA ALA A 591 -26.12 7.37 37.66
C ALA A 591 -26.12 7.37 36.13
N GLU A 592 -26.73 8.35 35.48
CA GLU A 592 -26.82 8.42 34.01
C GLU A 592 -25.46 8.58 33.31
N ASN A 593 -24.48 9.21 33.96
CA ASN A 593 -23.14 9.38 33.41
C ASN A 593 -22.29 8.11 33.47
N LYS A 594 -22.66 7.14 34.32
CA LYS A 594 -21.96 5.86 34.47
C LYS A 594 -22.43 4.83 33.45
N GLU A 595 -23.70 4.87 33.05
CA GLU A 595 -24.27 4.01 32.00
C GLU A 595 -23.73 4.37 30.61
N ARG A 596 -23.57 5.67 30.29
CA ARG A 596 -23.04 6.13 28.99
C ARG A 596 -21.63 5.63 28.71
N ARG A 597 -20.77 5.61 29.72
CA ARG A 597 -19.37 5.13 29.58
C ARG A 597 -19.25 3.61 29.45
N ARG A 598 -20.29 2.84 29.78
CA ARG A 598 -20.31 1.38 29.60
C ARG A 598 -20.76 0.95 28.20
N MET A 599 -21.38 1.85 27.43
CA MET A 599 -21.80 1.56 26.05
C MET A 599 -20.80 2.07 24.99
N GLU A 600 -19.78 2.82 25.40
CA GLU A 600 -18.68 3.29 24.52
C GLU A 600 -17.42 2.39 24.58
N ILE A 601 -17.38 1.40 25.48
CA ILE A 601 -16.36 0.34 25.56
C ILE A 601 -17.00 -0.94 25.03
#